data_AF-A0AA37WQP5-F1
#
_entry.id   AF-A0AA37WQP5-F1
#
_cell.length_a   1.000
_cell.length_b   1.000
_cell.length_c   1.000
_cell.angle_alpha   90.00
_cell.angle_beta   90.00
_cell.angle_gamma   90.00
#
_symmetry.space_group_name_H-M   'P 1'
#
loop_
_entity.id
_entity.type
_entity.pdbx_description
1 polymer ?
#
loop_
_entity_poly.entity_id
_entity_poly.type
_entity_poly.pdbx_seq_one_letter_code
_entity_poly.pdbx_strand_id
1 'polypeptide(L)'
;MHEPSIGESMGNAADFWDSVAGTVTAKVEPVIGRGEKQRGPVIDYLRDLEVLARRQCGSRETVQIIASGRRLLGDRSEIGPPDGSFTRG
;
A
#
# COMPACT_ATOMS: atom_id res chain seq x y z
N MET A 1 2.20 2.29 39.23
CA MET A 1 1.93 1.25 38.20
C MET A 1 1.56 2.02 36.95
N HIS A 2 2.40 1.96 35.91
CA HIS A 2 2.15 2.67 34.66
C HIS A 2 1.29 1.75 33.80
N GLU A 3 0.01 2.09 33.62
CA GLU A 3 -0.84 1.42 32.63
C GLU A 3 -0.54 2.06 31.26
N PRO A 4 0.09 1.36 30.30
CA PRO A 4 0.21 1.89 28.96
C PRO A 4 -1.19 1.92 28.34
N SER A 5 -1.66 3.14 28.09
CA SER A 5 -2.96 3.40 27.51
C SER A 5 -3.02 2.81 26.10
N ILE A 6 -4.09 2.07 25.84
CA ILE A 6 -4.51 1.57 24.53
C ILE A 6 -4.83 2.79 23.64
N GLY A 7 -3.79 3.49 23.21
CA GLY A 7 -3.85 4.73 22.44
C GLY A 7 -2.65 4.88 21.49
N GLU A 8 -1.53 4.23 21.82
CA GLU A 8 -0.34 4.16 20.93
C GLU A 8 -0.57 3.30 19.68
N SER A 9 -1.49 2.33 19.71
CA SER A 9 -1.66 1.40 18.57
C SER A 9 -2.38 2.03 17.36
N MET A 10 -3.18 3.08 17.55
CA MET A 10 -3.91 3.74 16.44
C MET A 10 -3.10 4.85 15.77
N GLY A 11 -2.19 5.51 16.50
CA GLY A 11 -1.27 6.51 15.91
C GLY A 11 -0.31 5.90 14.89
N ASN A 12 0.18 4.69 15.17
CA ASN A 12 1.10 3.96 14.29
C ASN A 12 0.51 3.63 12.91
N ALA A 13 -0.79 3.27 12.84
CA ALA A 13 -1.40 2.85 11.57
C ALA A 13 -1.64 4.05 10.64
N ALA A 14 -2.13 5.16 11.17
CA ALA A 14 -2.36 6.37 10.36
C ALA A 14 -1.05 6.96 9.85
N ASP A 15 -0.03 7.07 10.70
CA ASP A 15 1.31 7.54 10.34
C ASP A 15 2.00 6.62 9.32
N PHE A 16 1.82 5.31 9.47
CA PHE A 16 2.28 4.34 8.48
C PHE A 16 1.62 4.56 7.11
N TRP A 17 0.30 4.73 7.08
CA TRP A 17 -0.43 4.96 5.82
C TRP A 17 -0.14 6.33 5.20
N ASP A 18 0.23 7.34 5.98
CA ASP A 18 0.73 8.63 5.49
C ASP A 18 2.10 8.45 4.81
N SER A 19 3.00 7.68 5.44
CA SER A 19 4.35 7.39 4.91
C SER A 19 4.39 6.39 3.74
N VAL A 20 3.26 5.76 3.40
CA VAL A 20 3.21 4.69 2.39
C VAL A 20 3.62 5.17 1.01
N ALA A 21 3.32 6.43 0.66
CA ALA A 21 3.67 7.00 -0.63
C ALA A 21 5.19 7.05 -0.83
N GLY A 22 5.91 7.53 0.19
CA GLY A 22 7.38 7.51 0.20
C GLY A 22 7.94 6.11 0.12
N THR A 23 7.34 5.15 0.85
CA THR A 23 7.74 3.75 0.83
C THR A 23 7.57 3.10 -0.54
N VAL A 24 6.42 3.32 -1.20
CA VAL A 24 6.14 2.80 -2.54
C VAL A 24 7.14 3.36 -3.54
N THR A 25 7.37 4.68 -3.53
CA THR A 25 8.34 5.35 -4.40
C THR A 25 9.75 4.77 -4.22
N ALA A 26 10.25 4.70 -2.99
CA ALA A 26 11.59 4.18 -2.70
C ALA A 26 11.78 2.70 -3.10
N LYS A 27 10.71 1.90 -3.09
CA LYS A 27 10.73 0.50 -3.53
C LYS A 27 10.65 0.36 -5.04
N VAL A 28 9.84 1.18 -5.70
CA VAL A 28 9.54 1.09 -7.13
C VAL A 28 10.65 1.71 -7.98
N GLU A 29 11.06 2.94 -7.69
CA GLU A 29 12.06 3.68 -8.47
C GLU A 29 13.32 2.87 -8.86
N PRO A 30 14.01 2.17 -7.94
CA PRO A 30 15.25 1.47 -8.29
C PRO A 30 15.04 0.28 -9.25
N VAL A 31 13.82 -0.25 -9.34
CA VAL A 31 13.49 -1.43 -10.15
C VAL A 31 12.67 -1.11 -11.40
N ILE A 32 12.30 0.15 -11.65
CA ILE A 32 11.68 0.57 -12.91
C ILE A 32 12.62 0.23 -14.07
N GLY A 33 12.06 -0.36 -15.14
CA GLY A 33 12.82 -0.75 -16.34
C GLY A 33 13.79 -1.92 -16.13
N ARG A 34 13.84 -2.53 -14.94
CA ARG A 34 14.65 -3.74 -14.68
C ARG A 34 13.94 -5.01 -15.15
N GLY A 35 14.68 -6.10 -15.23
CA GLY A 35 14.16 -7.40 -15.63
C GLY A 35 13.13 -7.97 -14.64
N GLU A 36 12.30 -8.90 -15.09
CA GLU A 36 11.23 -9.53 -14.29
C GLU A 36 11.71 -10.07 -12.94
N LYS A 37 12.87 -10.75 -12.90
CA LYS A 37 13.45 -11.29 -11.65
C LYS A 37 13.71 -10.22 -10.57
N GLN A 38 13.97 -8.98 -10.96
CA GLN A 38 14.21 -7.87 -10.04
C GLN A 38 12.91 -7.17 -9.63
N ARG A 39 11.93 -7.10 -10.54
CA ARG A 39 10.63 -6.48 -10.31
C ARG A 39 9.67 -7.36 -9.50
N GLY A 40 9.72 -8.68 -9.72
CA GLY A 40 8.82 -9.66 -9.13
C GLY A 40 8.64 -9.50 -7.61
N PRO A 41 9.72 -9.49 -6.82
CA PRO A 41 9.61 -9.33 -5.36
C PRO A 41 8.95 -8.01 -4.94
N VAL A 42 9.15 -6.93 -5.70
CA VAL A 42 8.53 -5.62 -5.42
C VAL A 42 7.06 -5.64 -5.83
N ILE A 43 6.72 -6.30 -6.94
CA ILE A 43 5.33 -6.52 -7.34
C ILE A 43 4.58 -7.29 -6.25
N ASP A 44 5.09 -8.43 -5.79
CA ASP A 44 4.46 -9.23 -4.72
C ASP A 44 4.26 -8.41 -3.45
N TYR A 45 5.29 -7.69 -3.00
CA TYR A 45 5.20 -6.79 -1.85
C TYR A 45 4.06 -5.76 -2.00
N LEU A 46 3.94 -5.12 -3.17
CA LEU A 46 2.90 -4.13 -3.42
C LEU A 46 1.51 -4.77 -3.53
N ARG A 47 1.39 -6.03 -3.98
CA ARG A 47 0.11 -6.74 -4.00
C ARG A 47 -0.39 -6.98 -2.58
N ASP A 48 0.46 -7.50 -1.71
CA ASP A 48 0.13 -7.68 -0.29
C ASP A 48 -0.22 -6.34 0.37
N LEU A 49 0.57 -5.30 0.10
CA LEU A 49 0.32 -3.97 0.65
C LEU A 49 -1.03 -3.40 0.19
N GLU A 50 -1.46 -3.62 -1.06
CA GLU A 50 -2.77 -3.17 -1.54
C GLU A 50 -3.92 -3.93 -0.86
N VAL A 51 -3.77 -5.23 -0.63
CA VAL A 51 -4.76 -6.03 0.12
C VAL A 51 -4.89 -5.48 1.55
N LEU A 52 -3.78 -5.16 2.21
CA LEU A 52 -3.77 -4.57 3.54
C LEU A 52 -4.38 -3.17 3.54
N ALA A 53 -4.05 -2.33 2.55
CA ALA A 53 -4.59 -0.99 2.41
C ALA A 53 -6.11 -1.03 2.22
N ARG A 54 -6.64 -1.89 1.37
CA ARG A 54 -8.09 -2.02 1.17
C ARG A 54 -8.85 -2.47 2.43
N ARG A 55 -8.19 -3.20 3.34
CA ARG A 55 -8.80 -3.70 4.58
C ARG A 55 -8.68 -2.73 5.75
N GLN A 56 -7.58 -1.98 5.80
CA GLN A 56 -7.15 -1.25 7.00
C GLN A 56 -6.98 0.26 6.76
N CYS A 57 -6.85 0.69 5.51
CA CYS A 57 -6.74 2.09 5.11
C CYS A 57 -8.05 2.53 4.45
N GLY A 58 -8.72 3.53 5.03
CA GLY A 58 -9.91 4.14 4.43
C GLY A 58 -9.61 5.03 3.21
N SER A 59 -8.33 5.27 2.90
CA SER A 59 -7.92 6.21 1.84
C SER A 59 -7.87 5.54 0.46
N ARG A 60 -8.75 6.00 -0.45
CA ARG A 60 -8.69 5.64 -1.87
C ARG A 60 -7.36 6.01 -2.49
N GLU A 61 -6.80 7.14 -2.08
CA GLU A 61 -5.55 7.67 -2.62
C GLU A 61 -4.39 6.71 -2.32
N THR A 62 -4.27 6.25 -1.08
CA THR A 62 -3.27 5.25 -0.68
C THR A 62 -3.35 3.99 -1.54
N VAL A 63 -4.55 3.44 -1.74
CA VAL A 63 -4.78 2.27 -2.59
C VAL A 63 -4.35 2.55 -4.04
N GLN A 64 -4.67 3.73 -4.56
CA GLN A 64 -4.30 4.13 -5.92
C GLN A 64 -2.79 4.32 -6.10
N ILE A 65 -2.09 4.86 -5.11
CA ILE A 65 -0.63 4.99 -5.12
C ILE A 65 0.02 3.61 -5.24
N ILE A 66 -0.41 2.66 -4.41
CA ILE A 66 0.11 1.28 -4.43
C ILE A 66 -0.20 0.61 -5.78
N ALA A 67 -1.43 0.70 -6.25
CA ALA A 67 -1.85 0.14 -7.54
C ALA A 67 -1.06 0.75 -8.72
N SER A 68 -0.76 2.05 -8.66
CA SER A 68 0.04 2.74 -9.68
C SER A 68 1.49 2.27 -9.66
N GLY A 69 2.07 2.06 -8.47
CA GLY A 69 3.39 1.45 -8.31
C GLY A 69 3.49 0.07 -8.97
N ARG A 70 2.47 -0.79 -8.78
CA ARG A 70 2.41 -2.10 -9.45
C ARG A 70 2.39 -1.97 -10.98
N ARG A 71 1.56 -1.05 -11.50
CA ARG A 71 1.46 -0.79 -12.94
C ARG A 71 2.76 -0.29 -13.55
N LEU A 72 3.52 0.53 -12.84
CA LEU A 72 4.86 0.99 -13.27
C LEU A 72 5.85 -0.17 -13.43
N LEU A 73 5.70 -1.23 -12.62
CA LEU A 73 6.52 -2.44 -12.72
C LEU A 73 6.01 -3.42 -13.77
N GLY A 74 4.84 -3.16 -14.37
CA GLY A 74 4.22 -3.99 -15.41
C GLY A 74 3.10 -4.90 -14.89
N ASP A 75 2.80 -4.88 -13.59
CA ASP A 75 1.67 -5.64 -13.03
C ASP A 75 0.36 -4.86 -13.21
N ARG A 76 -0.51 -5.36 -14.07
CA ARG A 76 -1.84 -4.80 -14.36
C ARG A 76 -2.96 -5.60 -13.70
N SER A 77 -2.63 -6.59 -12.86
CA SER A 77 -3.62 -7.40 -12.19
C SER A 77 -4.50 -6.56 -11.26
N GLU A 78 -5.80 -6.74 -11.36
CA GLU A 78 -6.75 -6.13 -10.42
C GLU A 78 -6.78 -6.92 -9.11
N ILE A 79 -6.73 -6.21 -7.98
CA ILE A 79 -6.80 -6.83 -6.65
C ILE A 79 -8.15 -6.48 -6.03
N GLY A 80 -8.98 -7.49 -5.82
CA GLY A 80 -10.29 -7.35 -5.17
C GLY A 80 -11.35 -6.65 -6.03
N PRO A 81 -12.61 -6.62 -5.56
CA PRO A 81 -13.69 -5.96 -6.30
C PRO A 81 -13.41 -4.46 -6.44
N PRO A 82 -13.83 -3.82 -7.56
CA PRO A 82 -13.74 -2.37 -7.71
C PRO A 82 -14.61 -1.62 -6.68
N ASP A 83 -15.59 -2.32 -6.10
CA ASP A 83 -16.59 -1.80 -5.17
C ASP A 83 -16.41 -2.44 -3.79
N GLY A 84 -15.37 -2.01 -3.07
CA GLY A 84 -15.21 -2.25 -1.64
C GLY A 84 -15.46 -0.94 -0.90
N SER A 85 -16.72 -0.51 -0.88
CA SER A 85 -17.31 0.50 0.01
C SER A 85 -16.36 1.60 0.54
N PHE A 86 -15.94 2.53 -0.33
CA PHE A 86 -15.68 3.88 0.19
C PHE A 86 -16.99 4.65 0.06
N THR A 87 -17.85 4.48 1.06
CA THR A 87 -19.04 5.30 1.23
C THR A 87 -18.57 6.75 1.39
N ARG A 88 -18.93 7.58 0.41
CA ARG A 88 -18.77 9.02 0.45
C ARG A 88 -19.67 9.55 1.57
N GLY A 89 -19.07 9.85 2.72
CA GLY A 89 -19.69 10.68 3.75
C GLY A 89 -19.77 12.14 3.28
#